data_AF-A0A7V4J3E3-F1
#
_entry.id   AF-A0A7V4J3E3-F1
#
_cell.length_a   1.000
_cell.length_b   1.000
_cell.length_c   1.000
_cell.angle_alpha   90.00
_cell.angle_beta   90.00
_cell.angle_gamma   90.00
#
_symmetry.space_group_name_H-M   'P 1'
#
loop_
_entity.id
_entity.type
_entity.pdbx_description
1 polymer ?
#
loop_
_entity_poly.entity_id
_entity_poly.type
_entity_poly.pdbx_seq_one_letter_code
_entity_poly.pdbx_strand_id
1 'polypeptide(L)'
;MSESEFVSLIVRFAESPFPAVSRRHVYLWHGDLGRLLAAIPAVARRRLDLHALAGTLPRAPYALDEARQLLRRAVQQQLDELREPGRQQILVVTGTDLLSRYRVPLAPFLAAASEHLLVILVVSASETAFESSLSLPDYVSLNTGAPLEYLLGALDQPSAVVRAE
;
A
#
# COMPACT_ATOMS: atom_id res chain seq x y z
N MET A 1 15.24 2.79 6.18
CA MET A 1 14.74 2.35 7.49
C MET A 1 14.81 0.84 7.49
N SER A 2 15.37 0.25 8.54
CA SER A 2 15.42 -1.21 8.69
C SER A 2 14.04 -1.78 9.08
N GLU A 3 13.88 -3.10 8.94
CA GLU A 3 12.68 -3.80 9.43
C GLU A 3 12.45 -3.58 10.93
N SER A 4 13.49 -3.68 11.74
CA SER A 4 13.40 -3.51 13.19
C SER A 4 13.00 -2.08 13.61
N GLU A 5 13.50 -1.07 12.89
CA GLU A 5 13.08 0.33 13.06
C GLU A 5 11.59 0.50 12.72
N PHE A 6 11.12 -0.15 11.65
CA PHE A 6 9.72 -0.07 11.26
C PHE A 6 8.77 -0.73 12.25
N VAL A 7 9.12 -1.94 12.69
CA VAL A 7 8.32 -2.67 13.68
C VAL A 7 8.24 -1.86 14.97
N SER A 8 9.36 -1.26 15.40
CA SER A 8 9.37 -0.36 16.55
C SER A 8 8.46 0.86 16.36
N LEU A 9 8.42 1.43 15.15
CA LEU A 9 7.52 2.54 14.80
C LEU A 9 6.05 2.10 14.87
N ILE A 10 5.71 0.95 14.29
CA ILE A 10 4.35 0.37 14.30
C ILE A 10 3.86 0.18 15.73
N VAL A 11 4.69 -0.39 16.60
CA VAL A 11 4.34 -0.65 18.02
C VAL A 11 4.08 0.67 18.74
N ARG A 12 4.98 1.65 18.59
CA ARG A 12 4.82 2.98 19.23
C ARG A 12 3.57 3.73 18.73
N PHE A 13 3.28 3.63 17.44
CA PHE A 13 2.10 4.23 16.83
C PHE A 13 0.80 3.59 17.36
N ALA A 14 0.79 2.27 17.56
CA ALA A 14 -0.37 1.56 18.08
C ALA A 14 -0.70 1.94 19.54
N GLU A 15 0.32 2.33 20.33
CA GLU A 15 0.16 2.70 21.74
C GLU A 15 -0.26 4.15 21.95
N SER A 16 0.18 5.08 21.08
CA SER A 16 -0.06 6.50 21.27
C SER A 16 -0.06 7.28 19.95
N PRO A 17 -0.77 8.42 19.87
CA PRO A 17 -0.67 9.32 18.74
C PRO A 17 0.78 9.76 18.53
N PHE A 18 1.28 9.53 17.31
CA PHE A 18 2.64 9.86 16.95
C PHE A 18 2.64 11.04 15.98
N PRO A 19 3.29 12.17 16.32
CA PRO A 19 3.38 13.31 15.42
C PRO A 19 4.19 12.92 14.19
N ALA A 20 3.66 13.21 13.00
CA ALA A 20 4.34 12.88 11.74
C ALA A 20 5.59 13.76 11.57
N VAL A 21 6.76 13.22 11.95
CA VAL A 21 8.06 13.93 11.95
C VAL A 21 8.43 14.52 10.58
N SER A 22 7.84 14.05 9.49
CA SER A 22 8.13 14.49 8.12
C SER A 22 6.90 14.62 7.18
N ARG A 23 5.69 14.77 7.75
CA ARG A 23 4.39 14.80 7.03
C ARG A 23 3.97 13.44 6.42
N ARG A 24 2.78 13.00 6.85
CA ARG A 24 1.96 11.86 6.39
C ARG A 24 2.55 10.48 6.69
N HIS A 25 1.84 9.72 7.54
CA HIS A 25 2.14 8.33 7.92
C HIS A 25 1.79 7.35 6.80
N VAL A 26 2.43 7.49 5.63
CA VAL A 26 2.30 6.53 4.52
C VAL A 26 3.65 5.87 4.30
N TYR A 27 3.68 4.55 4.44
CA TYR A 27 4.89 3.74 4.39
C TYR A 27 4.77 2.67 3.31
N LEU A 28 5.92 2.23 2.80
CA LEU A 28 6.01 1.16 1.81
C LEU A 28 6.73 -0.04 2.42
N TRP A 29 6.02 -1.16 2.51
CA TRP A 29 6.59 -2.45 2.92
C TRP A 29 6.85 -3.31 1.70
N HIS A 30 8.10 -3.69 1.50
CA HIS A 30 8.53 -4.63 0.48
C HIS A 30 9.08 -5.88 1.17
N GLY A 31 8.28 -6.96 1.17
CA GLY A 31 8.59 -8.16 1.95
C GLY A 31 7.41 -9.10 2.10
N ASP A 32 7.52 -10.02 3.06
CA ASP A 32 6.44 -10.96 3.40
C ASP A 32 5.30 -10.26 4.15
N LEU A 33 4.07 -10.46 3.69
CA LEU A 33 2.87 -9.90 4.32
C LEU A 33 2.62 -10.53 5.70
N GLY A 34 2.93 -11.81 5.88
CA GLY A 34 2.76 -12.51 7.16
C GLY A 34 3.57 -11.88 8.29
N ARG A 35 4.87 -11.61 8.03
CA ARG A 35 5.77 -10.91 8.96
C ARG A 35 5.23 -9.54 9.35
N LEU A 36 4.80 -8.73 8.39
CA LEU A 36 4.20 -7.42 8.67
C LEU A 36 2.94 -7.54 9.55
N LEU A 37 2.05 -8.46 9.20
CA LEU A 37 0.79 -8.64 9.92
C LEU A 37 0.99 -9.16 11.35
N ALA A 38 2.06 -9.92 11.61
CA ALA A 38 2.42 -10.40 12.94
C ALA A 38 2.95 -9.27 13.84
N ALA A 39 3.61 -8.26 13.25
CA ALA A 39 4.11 -7.09 13.98
C ALA A 39 3.01 -6.08 14.38
N ILE A 40 1.86 -6.10 13.70
CA ILE A 40 0.77 -5.13 13.93
C ILE A 40 -0.24 -5.68 14.94
N PRO A 41 -0.52 -4.97 16.05
CA PRO A 41 -1.57 -5.36 16.99
C PRO A 41 -2.93 -5.50 16.31
N ALA A 42 -3.61 -6.64 16.52
CA ALA A 42 -4.88 -6.95 15.85
C ALA A 42 -5.96 -5.88 16.08
N VAL A 43 -5.93 -5.23 17.24
CA VAL A 43 -6.87 -4.16 17.63
C VAL A 43 -6.69 -2.86 16.83
N ALA A 44 -5.50 -2.55 16.35
CA ALA A 44 -5.22 -1.38 15.52
C ALA A 44 -5.26 -1.71 14.02
N ARG A 45 -5.22 -3.00 13.67
CA ARG A 45 -5.10 -3.46 12.29
C ARG A 45 -6.39 -3.26 11.50
N ARG A 46 -6.25 -2.65 10.31
CA ARG A 46 -7.25 -2.62 9.24
C ARG A 46 -6.61 -3.13 7.95
N ARG A 47 -7.41 -3.72 7.07
CA ARG A 47 -6.93 -4.25 5.79
C ARG A 47 -7.78 -3.68 4.66
N LEU A 48 -7.11 -3.31 3.58
CA LEU A 48 -7.75 -2.94 2.33
C LEU A 48 -7.08 -3.75 1.20
N ASP A 49 -7.82 -4.68 0.64
CA ASP A 49 -7.37 -5.44 -0.53
C ASP A 49 -7.93 -4.78 -1.79
N LEU A 50 -7.04 -4.25 -2.63
CA LEU A 50 -7.42 -3.56 -3.85
C LEU A 50 -8.00 -4.50 -4.92
N HIS A 51 -7.63 -5.78 -4.92
CA HIS A 51 -8.25 -6.75 -5.82
C HIS A 51 -9.69 -7.05 -5.39
N ALA A 52 -9.90 -7.24 -4.09
CA ALA A 52 -11.24 -7.42 -3.54
C ALA A 52 -12.11 -6.17 -3.82
N LEU A 53 -11.55 -4.97 -3.62
CA LEU A 53 -12.21 -3.71 -3.92
C LEU A 53 -12.53 -3.54 -5.42
N ALA A 54 -11.61 -3.94 -6.30
CA ALA A 54 -11.85 -3.92 -7.74
C ALA A 54 -13.01 -4.86 -8.13
N GLY A 55 -13.18 -5.98 -7.41
CA GLY A 55 -14.30 -6.91 -7.57
C GLY A 55 -15.67 -6.33 -7.17
N THR A 56 -15.71 -5.24 -6.38
CA THR A 56 -16.97 -4.57 -5.99
C THR A 56 -17.32 -3.39 -6.90
N LEU A 57 -16.55 -3.15 -7.97
CA LEU A 57 -16.85 -2.06 -8.90
C LEU A 57 -18.17 -2.33 -9.64
N PRO A 58 -18.99 -1.29 -9.88
CA PRO A 58 -20.32 -1.46 -10.47
C PRO A 58 -20.29 -1.99 -11.91
N ARG A 59 -19.15 -1.85 -12.60
CA ARG A 59 -18.93 -2.34 -13.95
C ARG A 59 -17.44 -2.55 -14.23
N ALA A 60 -17.16 -3.38 -15.22
CA ALA A 60 -15.83 -3.47 -15.81
C ALA A 60 -15.50 -2.16 -16.56
N PRO A 61 -14.30 -1.59 -16.36
CA PRO A 61 -13.88 -0.40 -17.10
C PRO A 61 -13.58 -0.75 -18.56
N TYR A 62 -13.94 0.14 -19.48
CA TYR A 62 -13.68 -0.01 -20.91
C TYR A 62 -12.37 0.66 -21.35
N ALA A 63 -11.81 1.53 -20.50
CA ALA A 63 -10.57 2.26 -20.75
C ALA A 63 -9.73 2.42 -19.47
N LEU A 64 -8.42 2.65 -19.63
CA LEU A 64 -7.49 2.82 -18.52
C LEU A 64 -7.83 4.03 -17.64
N ASP A 65 -8.22 5.16 -18.24
CA ASP A 65 -8.60 6.35 -17.47
C ASP A 65 -9.88 6.13 -16.66
N GLU A 66 -10.83 5.36 -17.20
CA GLU A 66 -12.04 4.97 -16.48
C GLU A 66 -11.68 4.04 -15.31
N ALA A 67 -10.84 3.03 -15.54
CA ALA A 67 -10.34 2.15 -14.48
C ALA A 67 -9.66 2.95 -13.36
N ARG A 68 -8.81 3.92 -13.73
CA ARG A 68 -8.15 4.83 -12.79
C ARG A 68 -9.17 5.61 -11.95
N GLN A 69 -10.17 6.19 -12.58
CA GLN A 69 -11.18 6.99 -11.88
C GLN A 69 -12.07 6.15 -10.96
N LEU A 70 -12.51 4.97 -11.44
CA LEU A 70 -13.33 4.04 -10.66
C LEU A 70 -12.56 3.53 -9.43
N LEU A 71 -11.33 3.05 -9.62
CA LEU A 71 -10.51 2.55 -8.52
C LEU A 71 -10.19 3.68 -7.52
N ARG A 72 -9.84 4.88 -8.01
CA ARG A 72 -9.60 6.04 -7.15
C ARG A 72 -10.83 6.38 -6.29
N ARG A 73 -12.03 6.38 -6.87
CA ARG A 73 -13.27 6.67 -6.14
C ARG A 73 -13.57 5.60 -5.11
N ALA A 74 -13.44 4.32 -5.47
CA ALA A 74 -13.66 3.21 -4.56
C ALA A 74 -12.68 3.25 -3.37
N VAL A 75 -11.39 3.53 -3.64
CA VAL A 75 -10.37 3.71 -2.60
C VAL A 75 -10.72 4.88 -1.69
N GLN A 76 -11.11 6.04 -2.25
CA GLN A 76 -11.50 7.20 -1.46
C GLN A 76 -12.68 6.89 -0.54
N GLN A 77 -13.71 6.22 -1.05
CA GLN A 77 -14.88 5.81 -0.26
C GLN A 77 -14.49 4.89 0.89
N GLN A 78 -13.68 3.85 0.64
CA GLN A 78 -13.20 2.96 1.69
C GLN A 78 -12.34 3.68 2.74
N LEU A 79 -11.49 4.61 2.32
CA LEU A 79 -10.69 5.41 3.25
C LEU A 79 -11.56 6.33 4.12
N ASP A 80 -12.63 6.90 3.56
CA ASP A 80 -13.57 7.73 4.30
C ASP A 80 -14.40 6.91 5.30
N GLU A 81 -14.78 5.67 4.95
CA GLU A 81 -15.46 4.73 5.87
C GLU A 81 -14.58 4.30 7.05
N LEU A 82 -13.26 4.23 6.84
CA LEU A 82 -12.31 3.81 7.87
C LEU A 82 -11.99 4.91 8.90
N ARG A 83 -12.37 6.17 8.65
CA ARG A 83 -12.11 7.31 9.55
C ARG A 83 -12.94 7.19 10.83
N GLU A 84 -12.40 6.49 11.82
CA GLU A 84 -12.91 6.52 13.19
C GLU A 84 -12.10 7.52 14.03
N PRO A 85 -12.70 8.63 14.50
CA PRO A 85 -11.99 9.58 15.34
C PRO A 85 -11.61 8.96 16.70
N GLY A 86 -10.37 9.19 17.13
CA GLY A 86 -9.90 8.88 18.49
C GLY A 86 -9.31 7.47 18.70
N ARG A 87 -9.20 6.63 17.66
CA ARG A 87 -8.53 5.33 17.75
C ARG A 87 -7.33 5.25 16.82
N GLN A 88 -6.21 4.71 17.32
CA GLN A 88 -5.05 4.41 16.50
C GLN A 88 -5.35 3.25 15.54
N GLN A 89 -5.11 3.48 14.26
CA GLN A 89 -5.36 2.53 13.19
C GLN A 89 -4.16 2.41 12.26
N ILE A 90 -3.87 1.17 11.88
CA ILE A 90 -2.84 0.81 10.91
C ILE A 90 -3.53 0.11 9.76
N LEU A 91 -3.62 0.79 8.62
CA LEU A 91 -4.21 0.29 7.40
C LEU A 91 -3.14 -0.40 6.55
N VAL A 92 -3.27 -1.71 6.38
CA VAL A 92 -2.44 -2.50 5.48
C VAL A 92 -3.15 -2.62 4.13
N VAL A 93 -2.53 -2.12 3.07
CA VAL A 93 -3.07 -2.11 1.71
C VAL A 93 -2.34 -3.15 0.85
N THR A 94 -3.08 -4.10 0.30
CA THR A 94 -2.58 -5.16 -0.60
C THR A 94 -3.14 -5.00 -2.02
N GLY A 95 -2.58 -5.71 -3.00
CA GLY A 95 -2.97 -5.55 -4.42
C GLY A 95 -2.54 -4.21 -5.02
N THR A 96 -1.38 -3.71 -4.58
CA THR A 96 -0.86 -2.39 -4.97
C THR A 96 -0.38 -2.35 -6.42
N ASP A 97 -0.24 -3.49 -7.08
CA ASP A 97 -0.04 -3.63 -8.52
C ASP A 97 -1.16 -2.94 -9.32
N LEU A 98 -2.41 -2.93 -8.83
CA LEU A 98 -3.50 -2.22 -9.49
C LEU A 98 -3.26 -0.71 -9.53
N LEU A 99 -2.59 -0.15 -8.51
CA LEU A 99 -2.25 1.27 -8.48
C LEU A 99 -1.23 1.60 -9.57
N SER A 100 -0.21 0.77 -9.76
CA SER A 100 0.79 0.99 -10.81
C SER A 100 0.21 0.72 -12.21
N ARG A 101 -0.54 -0.38 -12.37
CA ARG A 101 -1.16 -0.79 -13.63
C ARG A 101 -2.08 0.28 -14.21
N TYR A 102 -2.91 0.91 -13.37
CA TYR A 102 -3.83 1.95 -13.80
C TYR A 102 -3.34 3.38 -13.51
N ARG A 103 -2.11 3.53 -12.99
CA ARG A 103 -1.51 4.81 -12.60
C ARG A 103 -2.43 5.61 -11.65
N VAL A 104 -2.96 4.95 -10.63
CA VAL A 104 -3.88 5.56 -9.65
C VAL A 104 -3.11 6.45 -8.66
N PRO A 105 -3.36 7.77 -8.62
CA PRO A 105 -2.64 8.67 -7.73
C PRO A 105 -2.76 8.27 -6.26
N LEU A 106 -1.68 8.41 -5.49
CA LEU A 106 -1.66 8.11 -4.05
C LEU A 106 -2.27 9.21 -3.18
N ALA A 107 -2.76 10.29 -3.78
CA ALA A 107 -3.36 11.42 -3.08
C ALA A 107 -4.44 11.03 -2.04
N PRO A 108 -5.34 10.05 -2.30
CA PRO A 108 -6.31 9.58 -1.29
C PRO A 108 -5.64 9.03 -0.03
N PHE A 109 -4.63 8.16 -0.17
CA PHE A 109 -3.90 7.58 0.97
C PHE A 109 -3.15 8.65 1.76
N LEU A 110 -2.50 9.55 1.04
CA LEU A 110 -1.78 10.69 1.62
C LEU A 110 -2.72 11.66 2.37
N ALA A 111 -3.95 11.83 1.89
CA ALA A 111 -4.96 12.66 2.55
C ALA A 111 -5.64 11.95 3.74
N ALA A 112 -5.70 10.62 3.72
CA ALA A 112 -6.24 9.82 4.83
C ALA A 112 -5.24 9.71 5.99
N ALA A 113 -3.94 9.58 5.68
CA ALA A 113 -2.89 9.44 6.68
C ALA A 113 -2.86 10.63 7.65
N SER A 114 -2.85 10.32 8.95
CA SER A 114 -2.96 11.29 10.04
C SER A 114 -2.31 10.75 11.31
N GLU A 115 -2.26 11.52 12.38
CA GLU A 115 -1.74 11.10 13.69
C GLU A 115 -2.45 9.88 14.31
N HIS A 116 -3.60 9.49 13.73
CA HIS A 116 -4.40 8.33 14.13
C HIS A 116 -4.47 7.24 13.06
N LEU A 117 -4.03 7.52 11.83
CA LEU A 117 -4.05 6.56 10.73
C LEU A 117 -2.69 6.47 10.04
N LEU A 118 -2.06 5.32 10.20
CA LEU A 118 -0.86 4.92 9.46
C LEU A 118 -1.27 4.00 8.31
N VAL A 119 -0.83 4.33 7.10
CA VAL A 119 -1.08 3.54 5.89
C VAL A 119 0.20 2.81 5.48
N ILE A 120 0.12 1.50 5.26
CA ILE A 120 1.21 0.66 4.78
C ILE A 120 0.81 0.10 3.43
N LEU A 121 1.47 0.56 2.37
CA LEU A 121 1.35 0.00 1.04
C LEU A 121 2.27 -1.22 0.96
N VAL A 122 1.71 -2.39 0.66
CA VAL A 122 2.45 -3.65 0.59
C VAL A 122 2.76 -4.00 -0.86
N VAL A 123 4.03 -4.28 -1.13
CA VAL A 123 4.50 -4.94 -2.35
C VAL A 123 5.13 -6.26 -1.92
N SER A 124 4.62 -7.39 -2.41
CA SER A 124 5.20 -8.67 -2.02
C SER A 124 6.58 -8.85 -2.65
N ALA A 125 7.56 -9.31 -1.87
CA ALA A 125 8.86 -9.69 -2.41
C ALA A 125 8.73 -10.78 -3.49
N SER A 126 7.76 -11.70 -3.34
CA SER A 126 7.50 -12.77 -4.31
C SER A 126 7.00 -12.25 -5.66
N GLU A 127 6.31 -11.11 -5.69
CA GLU A 127 5.84 -10.48 -6.94
C GLU A 127 7.00 -9.84 -7.70
N THR A 128 7.94 -9.23 -6.99
CA THR A 128 9.12 -8.58 -7.58
C THR A 128 10.21 -9.56 -7.99
N ALA A 129 10.37 -10.67 -7.26
CA ALA A 129 11.38 -11.71 -7.52
C ALA A 129 10.88 -12.80 -8.49
N PHE A 130 9.71 -12.62 -9.10
CA PHE A 130 9.17 -13.60 -10.04
C PHE A 130 10.04 -13.70 -11.29
N GLU A 131 10.66 -14.87 -11.47
CA GLU A 131 11.31 -15.26 -12.73
C GLU A 131 10.42 -16.29 -13.44
N SER A 132 10.08 -16.02 -14.70
CA SER A 132 9.32 -16.97 -15.52
C SER A 132 10.17 -18.23 -15.72
N SER A 133 9.65 -19.39 -15.31
CA SER A 133 10.26 -20.70 -15.59
C SER A 133 10.22 -21.07 -17.08
N LEU A 134 9.43 -20.35 -17.88
CA LEU A 134 9.35 -20.49 -19.32
C LEU A 134 10.20 -19.41 -20.00
N SER A 135 10.98 -19.83 -21.00
CA SER A 135 11.63 -18.92 -21.95
C SER A 135 10.54 -18.09 -22.63
N LEU A 136 10.50 -16.81 -22.29
CA LEU A 136 9.66 -15.85 -22.97
C LEU A 136 10.30 -15.50 -24.31
N PRO A 137 9.50 -15.24 -25.36
CA PRO A 137 10.03 -14.69 -26.60
C PRO A 137 10.77 -13.37 -26.35
N ASP A 138 11.83 -13.09 -27.10
CA ASP A 138 12.70 -11.92 -26.91
C ASP A 138 11.97 -10.56 -27.00
N TYR A 139 10.79 -10.54 -27.60
CA TYR A 139 9.92 -9.35 -27.69
C TYR A 139 9.01 -9.16 -26.46
N VAL A 140 9.05 -10.06 -25.47
CA VAL A 140 8.28 -9.99 -24.23
C VAL A 140 9.23 -9.76 -23.06
N SER A 141 9.09 -8.62 -22.40
CA SER A 141 9.78 -8.34 -21.14
C SER A 141 8.76 -8.14 -20.03
N LEU A 142 8.97 -8.83 -18.90
CA LEU A 142 8.17 -8.64 -17.69
C LEU A 142 8.89 -7.62 -16.80
N ASN A 143 8.25 -6.47 -16.56
CA ASN A 143 8.71 -5.55 -15.53
C ASN A 143 8.03 -5.88 -14.19
N THR A 144 8.58 -6.84 -13.46
CA THR A 144 8.13 -7.24 -12.12
C THR A 144 8.39 -6.17 -11.05
N GLY A 145 9.29 -5.23 -11.32
CA GLY A 145 9.58 -4.07 -10.47
C GLY A 145 8.58 -2.92 -10.61
N ALA A 146 7.71 -2.93 -11.62
CA ALA A 146 6.85 -1.79 -11.95
C ALA A 146 5.95 -1.30 -10.79
N PRO A 147 5.35 -2.17 -9.95
CA PRO A 147 4.60 -1.73 -8.77
C PRO A 147 5.48 -0.97 -7.77
N LEU A 148 6.66 -1.51 -7.47
CA LEU A 148 7.59 -0.92 -6.53
C LEU A 148 8.11 0.43 -7.03
N GLU A 149 8.58 0.49 -8.27
CA GLU A 149 9.08 1.71 -8.92
C GLU A 149 8.02 2.81 -8.94
N TYR A 150 6.78 2.45 -9.27
CA TYR A 150 5.66 3.40 -9.29
C TYR A 150 5.41 4.01 -7.91
N LEU A 151 5.33 3.19 -6.86
CA LEU A 151 5.06 3.65 -5.51
C LEU A 151 6.20 4.51 -4.97
N LEU A 152 7.46 4.12 -5.25
CA LEU A 152 8.64 4.90 -4.90
C LEU A 152 8.62 6.28 -5.56
N GLY A 153 8.32 6.34 -6.86
CA GLY A 153 8.21 7.61 -7.58
C GLY A 153 7.03 8.47 -7.12
N ALA A 154 5.92 7.86 -6.71
CA ALA A 154 4.72 8.59 -6.29
C ALA A 154 4.78 9.13 -4.85
N LEU A 155 5.68 8.61 -4.00
CA LEU A 155 5.85 9.06 -2.62
C LEU A 155 6.85 10.23 -2.47
N ASP A 156 7.53 10.61 -3.57
CA ASP A 156 8.40 11.80 -3.78
C ASP A 156 9.49 12.10 -2.72
N GLN A 157 9.68 11.26 -1.70
CA GLN A 157 10.76 11.25 -0.70
C GLN A 157 10.79 9.89 0.02
N PRO A 158 11.86 9.52 0.77
CA PRO A 158 11.99 8.21 1.40
C PRO A 158 11.10 8.14 2.65
N SER A 159 9.78 8.09 2.46
CA SER A 159 8.82 7.61 3.46
C SER A 159 9.04 6.11 3.63
N ALA A 160 10.19 5.84 4.24
CA ALA A 160 10.71 4.61 4.78
C ALA A 160 10.27 3.34 4.04
N VAL A 161 10.94 3.10 2.91
CA VAL A 161 10.94 1.79 2.26
C VAL A 161 11.56 0.82 3.25
N VAL A 162 10.80 -0.21 3.61
CA VAL A 162 11.29 -1.31 4.42
C VAL A 162 11.45 -2.50 3.50
N ARG A 163 12.70 -2.88 3.25
CA ARG A 163 13.04 -4.14 2.59
C ARG A 163 13.24 -5.17 3.68
N ALA A 164 12.32 -6.10 3.80
CA ALA A 164 12.51 -7.27 4.65
C ALA A 164 13.20 -8.34 3.80
N GLU A 165 14.49 -8.59 4.09
CA GLU A 165 15.29 -9.66 3.48
C GLU A 165 14.91 -11.05 4.05
#